data_AF-A0A243QEE8-F1
#
_entry.id   AF-A0A243QEE8-F1
#
_cell.length_a   1.000
_cell.length_b   1.000
_cell.length_c   1.000
_cell.angle_alpha   90.00
_cell.angle_beta   90.00
_cell.angle_gamma   90.00
#
_symmetry.space_group_name_H-M   'P 1'
#
loop_
_entity.id
_entity.type
_entity.pdbx_description
1 polymer ?
#
loop_
_entity_poly.entity_id
_entity_poly.type
_entity_poly.pdbx_seq_one_letter_code
_entity_poly.pdbx_strand_id
1 'polypeptide(L)'
;MTQQRVVAIGASAGGVEALSVLVSSLPADFSQAVLVVLHMPVGVSSALPRILDRAGPLPAVAAENDMELRPGTIYVGVPDRHLLLNDDRLAVTDGPTENRHRPSINALFRSLALHAGPYGTGVLLSGALDDGVNGLVAIRERGGVTVVQDPADAAFPAMPTNAISRAEPDHIVTAADAAKVLTELSGRQLTEITMEPDRMLETENRIAMGHAFAKPSDSEDLGPPTNFVCPDCHGGLMQIDEHSFRCRIGHAWSADALLQAQSAEIDSALGMAIRSLQEKAELAESLAAKVSPGVLQKRYQRTSAEARHAADVLRTRLWSPPFTEGDAAEAVQP
;
A
#
# COMPACT_ATOMS: atom_id res chain seq x y z
N MET A 1 -10.21 21.20 25.06
CA MET A 1 -9.29 21.51 23.96
C MET A 1 -10.09 21.39 22.68
N THR A 2 -10.07 22.39 21.80
CA THR A 2 -10.77 22.30 20.51
C THR A 2 -10.04 21.27 19.65
N GLN A 3 -10.68 20.15 19.32
CA GLN A 3 -10.11 19.16 18.40
C GLN A 3 -9.86 19.83 17.04
N GLN A 4 -8.63 19.74 16.56
CA GLN A 4 -8.20 20.31 15.29
C GLN A 4 -8.64 19.39 14.15
N ARG A 5 -9.11 19.96 13.04
CA ARG A 5 -9.44 19.16 11.85
C ARG A 5 -8.16 18.72 11.14
N VAL A 6 -8.16 17.46 10.73
CA VAL A 6 -7.02 16.81 10.10
C VAL A 6 -7.49 16.15 8.81
N VAL A 7 -6.78 16.43 7.72
CA VAL A 7 -6.97 15.76 6.44
C VAL A 7 -5.87 14.74 6.27
N ALA A 8 -6.21 13.47 6.04
CA ALA A 8 -5.24 12.46 5.63
C ALA A 8 -5.46 12.14 4.14
N ILE A 9 -4.39 12.16 3.36
CA ILE A 9 -4.40 11.90 1.93
C ILE A 9 -3.52 10.69 1.62
N GLY A 10 -4.09 9.70 0.94
CA GLY A 10 -3.40 8.50 0.50
C GLY A 10 -3.34 8.42 -1.03
N ALA A 11 -2.18 8.09 -1.58
CA ALA A 11 -2.01 7.90 -3.02
C ALA A 11 -0.93 6.84 -3.33
N SER A 12 -0.93 6.32 -4.55
CA SER A 12 0.06 5.33 -5.01
C SER A 12 0.48 5.60 -6.45
N ALA A 13 0.34 4.64 -7.37
CA ALA A 13 0.60 4.82 -8.80
C ALA A 13 -0.19 6.02 -9.37
N GLY A 14 0.51 6.95 -10.04
CA GLY A 14 -0.08 8.22 -10.52
C GLY A 14 -0.35 9.26 -9.42
N GLY A 15 -0.06 8.93 -8.15
CA GLY A 15 -0.41 9.76 -7.01
C GLY A 15 0.32 11.10 -6.92
N VAL A 16 1.55 11.22 -7.44
CA VAL A 16 2.31 12.48 -7.42
C VAL A 16 1.59 13.57 -8.19
N GLU A 17 1.03 13.24 -9.36
CA GLU A 17 0.28 14.18 -10.20
C GLU A 17 -1.04 14.57 -9.52
N ALA A 18 -1.82 13.59 -9.05
CA ALA A 18 -3.07 13.85 -8.33
C ALA A 18 -2.86 14.71 -7.07
N LEU A 19 -1.82 14.40 -6.28
CA LEU A 19 -1.45 15.21 -5.11
C LEU A 19 -1.06 16.63 -5.50
N SER A 20 -0.26 16.79 -6.55
CA SER A 20 0.19 18.12 -7.01
C SER A 20 -1.00 18.98 -7.45
N VAL A 21 -1.94 18.40 -8.20
CA VAL A 21 -3.18 19.06 -8.63
C VAL A 21 -4.02 19.49 -7.41
N LEU A 22 -4.23 18.59 -6.46
CA LEU A 22 -5.00 18.87 -5.25
C LEU A 22 -4.35 20.00 -4.44
N VAL A 23 -3.05 19.88 -4.09
CA VAL A 23 -2.40 20.88 -3.22
C VAL A 23 -2.25 22.23 -3.90
N SER A 24 -2.11 22.27 -5.24
CA SER A 24 -2.10 23.53 -6.00
C SER A 24 -3.43 24.28 -5.96
N SER A 25 -4.52 23.55 -5.71
CA SER A 25 -5.88 24.09 -5.67
C SER A 25 -6.33 24.46 -4.25
N LEU A 26 -5.51 24.19 -3.22
CA LEU A 26 -5.81 24.60 -1.85
C LEU A 26 -5.65 26.11 -1.68
N PRO A 27 -6.47 26.78 -0.84
CA PRO A 27 -6.29 28.19 -0.55
C PRO A 27 -5.09 28.42 0.39
N ALA A 28 -4.48 29.60 0.33
CA ALA A 28 -3.31 29.94 1.16
C ALA A 28 -3.62 30.03 2.67
N ASP A 29 -4.87 30.28 3.02
CA ASP A 29 -5.38 30.36 4.40
C ASP A 29 -6.07 29.05 4.85
N PHE A 30 -5.77 27.92 4.19
CA PHE A 30 -6.31 26.61 4.54
C PHE A 30 -6.03 26.26 6.01
N SER A 31 -7.09 26.02 6.77
CA SER A 31 -7.07 26.01 8.24
C SER A 31 -6.93 24.63 8.88
N GLN A 32 -6.62 23.60 8.08
CA GLN A 32 -6.50 22.21 8.54
C GLN A 32 -5.05 21.72 8.39
N ALA A 33 -4.62 20.79 9.23
CA ALA A 33 -3.36 20.08 9.02
C ALA A 33 -3.58 18.98 7.97
N VAL A 34 -2.59 18.76 7.09
CA VAL A 34 -2.68 17.75 6.02
C VAL A 34 -1.59 16.70 6.21
N LEU A 35 -1.96 15.43 6.28
CA LEU A 35 -1.06 14.28 6.34
C LEU A 35 -1.09 13.56 5.00
N VAL A 36 0.07 13.30 4.40
CA VAL A 36 0.16 12.69 3.07
C VAL A 36 0.99 11.42 3.13
N VAL A 37 0.40 10.32 2.69
CA VAL A 37 1.09 9.06 2.42
C VAL A 37 1.06 8.78 0.92
N LEU A 38 2.26 8.62 0.36
CA LEU A 38 2.47 8.11 -0.99
C LEU A 38 3.28 6.82 -0.87
N HIS A 39 2.90 5.76 -1.60
CA HIS A 39 3.73 4.57 -1.71
C HIS A 39 5.06 4.90 -2.38
N MET A 40 6.17 4.56 -1.72
CA MET A 40 7.52 4.88 -2.17
C MET A 40 8.45 3.68 -2.04
N PRO A 41 9.43 3.53 -2.95
CA PRO A 41 10.47 2.51 -2.81
C PRO A 41 11.28 2.72 -1.53
N VAL A 42 11.64 1.62 -0.88
CA VAL A 42 12.54 1.64 0.29
C VAL A 42 13.96 2.01 -0.15
N GLY A 43 14.68 2.78 0.68
CA GLY A 43 16.10 3.09 0.49
C GLY A 43 16.40 4.30 -0.39
N VAL A 44 15.39 5.05 -0.84
CA VAL A 44 15.55 6.28 -1.62
C VAL A 44 14.94 7.46 -0.86
N SER A 45 15.65 8.58 -0.76
CA SER A 45 15.09 9.80 -0.17
C SER A 45 13.89 10.30 -0.98
N SER A 46 12.80 10.66 -0.30
CA SER A 46 11.62 11.20 -0.98
C SER A 46 11.80 12.66 -1.38
N ALA A 47 11.59 12.96 -2.66
CA ALA A 47 11.49 14.34 -3.15
C ALA A 47 10.08 14.93 -2.98
N LEU A 48 9.10 14.13 -2.52
CA LEU A 48 7.69 14.51 -2.46
C LEU A 48 7.44 15.79 -1.65
N PRO A 49 8.04 16.02 -0.46
CA PRO A 49 7.83 17.27 0.27
C PRO A 49 8.18 18.50 -0.60
N ARG A 50 9.32 18.47 -1.30
CA ARG A 50 9.76 19.58 -2.17
C ARG A 50 8.89 19.74 -3.42
N ILE A 51 8.26 18.67 -3.90
CA ILE A 51 7.34 18.72 -5.03
C ILE A 51 6.06 19.42 -4.60
N LEU A 52 5.46 19.01 -3.46
CA LEU A 52 4.22 19.57 -2.95
C LEU A 52 4.39 21.03 -2.50
N ASP A 53 5.51 21.35 -1.85
CA ASP A 53 5.87 22.71 -1.42
C ASP A 53 5.96 23.70 -2.60
N ARG A 54 6.34 23.22 -3.79
CA ARG A 54 6.38 24.02 -5.02
C ARG A 54 5.05 24.07 -5.75
N ALA A 55 4.23 23.04 -5.59
CA ALA A 55 2.98 22.89 -6.33
C ALA A 55 1.86 23.76 -5.75
N GLY A 56 1.82 23.93 -4.41
CA GLY A 56 0.75 24.64 -3.73
C GLY A 56 1.21 25.80 -2.84
N PRO A 57 0.27 26.53 -2.23
CA PRO A 57 0.58 27.68 -1.38
C PRO A 57 0.95 27.29 0.06
N LEU A 58 0.73 26.03 0.45
CA LEU A 58 1.02 25.55 1.81
C LEU A 58 2.43 24.96 1.90
N PRO A 59 3.16 25.22 2.99
CA PRO A 59 4.45 24.57 3.22
C PRO A 59 4.28 23.05 3.33
N ALA A 60 5.16 22.31 2.65
CA ALA A 60 5.19 20.85 2.74
C ALA A 60 6.53 20.34 3.29
N VAL A 61 6.46 19.55 4.35
CA VAL A 61 7.63 19.06 5.11
C VAL A 61 7.59 17.54 5.24
N ALA A 62 8.76 16.92 5.35
CA ALA A 62 8.84 15.51 5.74
C ALA A 62 8.39 15.37 7.19
N ALA A 63 7.56 14.37 7.48
CA ALA A 63 7.10 14.10 8.82
C ALA A 63 8.25 13.54 9.68
N GLU A 64 8.39 14.07 10.89
CA GLU A 64 9.26 13.53 11.92
C GLU A 64 8.41 13.09 13.12
N ASN A 65 8.91 12.11 13.86
CA ASN A 65 8.23 11.61 15.04
C ASN A 65 8.07 12.72 16.09
N ASP A 66 6.92 12.76 16.75
CA ASP A 66 6.58 13.71 17.82
C ASP A 66 6.47 15.18 17.36
N MET A 67 6.30 15.43 16.04
CA MET A 67 5.92 16.74 15.55
C MET A 67 4.48 17.08 15.95
N GLU A 68 4.27 18.29 16.47
CA GLU A 68 2.94 18.85 16.73
C GLU A 68 2.27 19.26 15.42
N LEU A 69 0.97 18.96 15.29
CA LEU A 69 0.18 19.35 14.14
C LEU A 69 -0.06 20.85 14.07
N ARG A 70 0.28 21.45 12.92
CA ARG A 70 0.03 22.87 12.64
C ARG A 70 -0.97 23.02 11.51
N PRO A 71 -2.02 23.86 11.68
CA PRO A 71 -2.91 24.23 10.57
C PRO A 71 -2.14 24.77 9.37
N GLY A 72 -2.61 24.48 8.16
CA GLY A 72 -2.02 25.01 6.93
C GLY A 72 -0.63 24.43 6.61
N THR A 73 -0.28 23.27 7.18
CA THR A 73 0.98 22.58 6.90
C THR A 73 0.70 21.18 6.34
N ILE A 74 1.46 20.80 5.31
CA ILE A 74 1.43 19.46 4.72
C ILE A 74 2.59 18.64 5.29
N TYR A 75 2.29 17.55 5.97
CA TYR A 75 3.25 16.59 6.52
C TYR A 75 3.27 15.34 5.66
N VAL A 76 4.43 15.03 5.11
CA VAL A 76 4.59 13.97 4.12
C VAL A 76 5.30 12.79 4.77
N GLY A 77 4.71 11.61 4.66
CA GLY A 77 5.30 10.35 5.12
C GLY A 77 6.67 10.11 4.49
N VAL A 78 7.53 9.43 5.25
CA VAL A 78 8.90 9.10 4.82
C VAL A 78 9.01 7.62 4.44
N PRO A 79 9.92 7.26 3.52
CA PRO A 79 10.11 5.87 3.12
C PRO A 79 10.44 4.94 4.30
N ASP A 80 9.90 3.73 4.26
CA ASP A 80 10.12 2.69 5.28
C ASP A 80 9.71 3.06 6.72
N ARG A 81 8.81 4.04 6.86
CA ARG A 81 8.13 4.34 8.13
C ARG A 81 6.65 4.57 7.90
N HIS A 82 5.81 4.14 8.83
CA HIS A 82 4.42 4.57 8.84
C HIS A 82 4.34 6.02 9.34
N LEU A 83 3.42 6.79 8.76
CA LEU A 83 2.99 8.08 9.29
C LEU A 83 1.61 7.89 9.91
N LEU A 84 1.50 8.17 11.21
CA LEU A 84 0.28 7.98 11.99
C LEU A 84 -0.05 9.28 12.74
N LEU A 85 -1.34 9.50 12.98
CA LEU A 85 -1.83 10.48 13.92
C LEU A 85 -1.88 9.84 15.32
N ASN A 86 -1.33 10.52 16.32
CA ASN A 86 -1.44 10.15 17.72
C ASN A 86 -1.83 11.40 18.52
N ASP A 87 -3.14 11.52 18.78
CA ASP A 87 -3.78 12.70 19.35
C ASP A 87 -3.51 13.97 18.51
N ASP A 88 -2.73 14.92 19.03
CA ASP A 88 -2.36 16.17 18.37
C ASP A 88 -0.95 16.12 17.74
N ARG A 89 -0.35 14.94 17.68
CA ARG A 89 1.04 14.72 17.27
C ARG A 89 1.19 13.66 16.20
N LEU A 90 2.30 13.75 15.47
CA LEU A 90 2.70 12.73 14.49
C LEU A 90 3.46 11.61 15.16
N ALA A 91 3.13 10.38 14.82
CA ALA A 91 3.95 9.22 15.11
C ALA A 91 4.55 8.68 13.80
N VAL A 92 5.88 8.58 13.76
CA VAL A 92 6.62 8.02 12.62
C VAL A 92 7.29 6.73 13.06
N THR A 93 6.74 5.60 12.65
CA THR A 93 6.99 4.29 13.29
C THR A 93 7.52 3.24 12.34
N ASP A 94 8.11 2.19 12.88
CA ASP A 94 8.65 1.02 12.17
C ASP A 94 7.76 -0.22 12.32
N GLY A 95 6.45 -0.01 12.55
CA GLY A 95 5.45 -1.08 12.57
C GLY A 95 5.52 -1.96 11.31
N PRO A 96 5.03 -3.20 11.39
CA PRO A 96 5.07 -4.15 10.28
C PRO A 96 4.31 -3.61 9.06
N THR A 97 4.79 -3.97 7.87
CA THR A 97 4.16 -3.61 6.58
C THR A 97 2.70 -4.07 6.49
N GLU A 98 1.92 -3.31 5.74
CA GLU A 98 0.56 -3.68 5.33
C GLU A 98 0.47 -3.64 3.81
N ASN A 99 0.06 -4.75 3.20
CA ASN A 99 0.08 -4.93 1.73
C ASN A 99 1.46 -4.65 1.11
N ARG A 100 2.56 -4.97 1.82
CA ARG A 100 3.97 -4.59 1.51
C ARG A 100 4.31 -3.10 1.60
N HIS A 101 3.39 -2.27 2.08
CA HIS A 101 3.59 -0.83 2.13
C HIS A 101 3.95 -0.37 3.54
N ARG A 102 5.01 0.43 3.59
CA ARG A 102 5.43 1.23 4.75
C ARG A 102 6.09 2.51 4.21
N PRO A 103 5.35 3.63 4.14
CA PRO A 103 4.06 3.89 4.76
C PRO A 103 2.87 3.19 4.06
N SER A 104 1.92 2.69 4.85
CA SER A 104 0.59 2.23 4.41
C SER A 104 -0.45 3.34 4.60
N ILE A 105 -1.37 3.45 3.64
CA ILE A 105 -2.50 4.38 3.68
C ILE A 105 -3.53 3.93 4.72
N ASN A 106 -3.84 2.62 4.79
CA ASN A 106 -4.73 2.07 5.83
C ASN A 106 -4.22 2.39 7.24
N ALA A 107 -2.91 2.31 7.48
CA ALA A 107 -2.33 2.65 8.77
C ALA A 107 -2.58 4.12 9.15
N LEU A 108 -2.31 5.06 8.23
CA LEU A 108 -2.60 6.48 8.43
C LEU A 108 -4.10 6.71 8.67
N PHE A 109 -4.96 6.15 7.82
CA PHE A 109 -6.41 6.38 7.90
C PHE A 109 -7.04 5.80 9.16
N ARG A 110 -6.59 4.63 9.63
CA ARG A 110 -7.05 4.06 10.92
C ARG A 110 -6.62 4.92 12.10
N SER A 111 -5.40 5.45 12.08
CA SER A 111 -4.94 6.38 13.13
C SER A 111 -5.74 7.70 13.11
N LEU A 112 -6.10 8.21 11.91
CA LEU A 112 -6.99 9.35 11.77
C LEU A 112 -8.38 9.05 12.35
N ALA A 113 -8.97 7.91 11.99
CA ALA A 113 -10.27 7.49 12.48
C ALA A 113 -10.29 7.41 14.01
N LEU A 114 -9.21 6.89 14.62
CA LEU A 114 -9.10 6.73 16.08
C LEU A 114 -8.91 8.06 16.81
N HIS A 115 -8.05 8.95 16.31
CA HIS A 115 -7.64 10.15 17.05
C HIS A 115 -8.38 11.43 16.63
N ALA A 116 -8.95 11.49 15.42
CA ALA A 116 -9.70 12.65 14.93
C ALA A 116 -11.21 12.43 14.86
N GLY A 117 -11.69 11.18 14.74
CA GLY A 117 -13.12 10.85 14.67
C GLY A 117 -13.87 11.77 13.67
N PRO A 118 -14.93 12.48 14.09
CA PRO A 118 -15.68 13.41 13.23
C PRO A 118 -14.88 14.61 12.67
N TYR A 119 -13.70 14.89 13.22
CA TYR A 119 -12.81 15.96 12.76
C TYR A 119 -11.80 15.48 11.70
N GLY A 120 -11.79 14.18 11.39
CA GLY A 120 -10.94 13.58 10.36
C GLY A 120 -11.61 13.60 8.99
N THR A 121 -10.83 13.95 7.95
CA THR A 121 -11.22 13.72 6.55
C THR A 121 -10.19 12.85 5.84
N GLY A 122 -10.60 11.70 5.30
CA GLY A 122 -9.77 10.83 4.49
C GLY A 122 -9.95 11.12 3.00
N VAL A 123 -8.85 11.25 2.27
CA VAL A 123 -8.85 11.47 0.82
C VAL A 123 -8.02 10.38 0.13
N LEU A 124 -8.66 9.53 -0.67
CA LEU A 124 -7.97 8.48 -1.42
C LEU A 124 -7.88 8.84 -2.91
N LEU A 125 -6.66 8.92 -3.42
CA LEU A 125 -6.35 9.32 -4.79
C LEU A 125 -5.93 8.12 -5.66
N SER A 126 -5.47 8.39 -6.87
CA SER A 126 -4.96 7.43 -7.86
C SER A 126 -4.01 6.40 -7.24
N GLY A 127 -4.19 5.14 -7.64
CA GLY A 127 -3.35 4.03 -7.21
C GLY A 127 -3.81 2.66 -7.71
N ALA A 128 -2.99 1.66 -7.44
CA ALA A 128 -3.30 0.25 -7.69
C ALA A 128 -3.76 -0.45 -6.40
N LEU A 129 -4.46 -1.58 -6.56
CA LEU A 129 -4.94 -2.43 -5.46
C LEU A 129 -5.90 -1.69 -4.51
N ASP A 130 -5.77 -1.88 -3.19
CA ASP A 130 -6.80 -1.49 -2.22
C ASP A 130 -6.24 -0.94 -0.89
N ASP A 131 -4.96 -0.54 -0.82
CA ASP A 131 -4.44 0.13 0.40
C ASP A 131 -5.12 1.49 0.60
N GLY A 132 -5.71 1.68 1.77
CA GLY A 132 -6.53 2.84 2.12
C GLY A 132 -8.03 2.56 2.12
N VAL A 133 -8.51 1.48 1.48
CA VAL A 133 -9.95 1.15 1.42
C VAL A 133 -10.51 0.82 2.80
N ASN A 134 -9.87 -0.09 3.53
CA ASN A 134 -10.28 -0.43 4.90
C ASN A 134 -10.11 0.77 5.85
N GLY A 135 -9.11 1.61 5.59
CA GLY A 135 -8.92 2.87 6.30
C GLY A 135 -10.07 3.86 6.10
N LEU A 136 -10.60 3.99 4.88
CA LEU A 136 -11.77 4.84 4.61
C LEU A 136 -13.03 4.31 5.29
N VAL A 137 -13.24 2.99 5.30
CA VAL A 137 -14.33 2.36 6.07
C VAL A 137 -14.24 2.77 7.53
N ALA A 138 -13.05 2.65 8.14
CA ALA A 138 -12.82 3.05 9.53
C ALA A 138 -13.10 4.54 9.75
N ILE A 139 -12.66 5.44 8.85
CA ILE A 139 -12.94 6.89 8.96
C ILE A 139 -14.45 7.16 8.97
N ARG A 140 -15.18 6.54 8.04
CA ARG A 140 -16.63 6.69 7.91
C ARG A 140 -17.36 6.15 9.14
N GLU A 141 -17.00 4.95 9.59
CA GLU A 141 -17.56 4.35 10.80
C GLU A 141 -17.28 5.20 12.04
N ARG A 142 -16.17 5.95 12.04
CA ARG A 142 -15.80 6.93 13.07
C ARG A 142 -16.41 8.32 12.89
N GLY A 143 -17.33 8.49 11.95
CA GLY A 143 -18.06 9.73 11.71
C GLY A 143 -17.24 10.82 11.00
N GLY A 144 -16.03 10.49 10.54
CA GLY A 144 -15.23 11.35 9.68
C GLY A 144 -15.79 11.38 8.25
N VAL A 145 -15.22 12.26 7.43
CA VAL A 145 -15.64 12.42 6.02
C VAL A 145 -14.67 11.71 5.09
N THR A 146 -15.19 11.10 4.04
CA THR A 146 -14.41 10.34 3.06
C THR A 146 -14.56 10.94 1.66
N VAL A 147 -13.43 11.16 1.00
CA VAL A 147 -13.34 11.71 -0.36
C VAL A 147 -12.51 10.74 -1.20
N VAL A 148 -13.01 10.38 -2.37
CA VAL A 148 -12.32 9.51 -3.31
C VAL A 148 -12.17 10.22 -4.65
N GLN A 149 -11.00 10.12 -5.26
CA GLN A 149 -10.79 10.65 -6.61
C GLN A 149 -11.70 9.92 -7.61
N ASP A 150 -12.35 10.65 -8.50
CA ASP A 150 -13.12 10.07 -9.59
C ASP A 150 -12.24 9.11 -10.42
N PRO A 151 -12.64 7.84 -10.60
CA PRO A 151 -11.87 6.88 -11.40
C PRO A 151 -11.59 7.35 -12.83
N ALA A 152 -12.44 8.20 -13.42
CA ALA A 152 -12.21 8.76 -14.75
C ALA A 152 -11.10 9.83 -14.79
N ASP A 153 -10.81 10.45 -13.64
CA ASP A 153 -9.75 11.44 -13.45
C ASP A 153 -8.43 10.80 -12.95
N ALA A 154 -8.50 9.58 -12.42
CA ALA A 154 -7.34 8.86 -11.88
C ALA A 154 -6.49 8.21 -12.98
N ALA A 155 -5.18 8.48 -12.98
CA ALA A 155 -4.23 7.79 -13.87
C ALA A 155 -4.21 6.27 -13.64
N PHE A 156 -4.44 5.84 -12.39
CA PHE A 156 -4.61 4.44 -12.01
C PHE A 156 -5.93 4.32 -11.22
N PRO A 157 -7.02 3.82 -11.85
CA PRO A 157 -8.35 3.87 -11.28
C PRO A 157 -8.69 2.71 -10.35
N ALA A 158 -7.84 1.69 -10.23
CA ALA A 158 -8.14 0.47 -9.47
C ALA A 158 -8.41 0.77 -7.98
N MET A 159 -7.54 1.53 -7.33
CA MET A 159 -7.69 1.87 -5.92
C MET A 159 -8.90 2.76 -5.61
N PRO A 160 -9.17 3.85 -6.38
CA PRO A 160 -10.43 4.58 -6.26
C PRO A 160 -11.68 3.71 -6.53
N THR A 161 -11.66 2.85 -7.54
CA THR A 161 -12.78 1.94 -7.86
C THR A 161 -13.08 1.01 -6.69
N ASN A 162 -12.04 0.42 -6.09
CA ASN A 162 -12.17 -0.45 -4.93
C ASN A 162 -12.68 0.30 -3.69
N ALA A 163 -12.31 1.57 -3.51
CA ALA A 163 -12.84 2.39 -2.44
C ALA A 163 -14.32 2.72 -2.63
N ILE A 164 -14.75 3.03 -3.84
CA ILE A 164 -16.17 3.31 -4.13
C ILE A 164 -17.04 2.09 -3.84
N SER A 165 -16.59 0.89 -4.22
CA SER A 165 -17.36 -0.33 -4.04
C SER A 165 -17.47 -0.79 -2.59
N ARG A 166 -16.46 -0.51 -1.75
CA ARG A 166 -16.36 -1.05 -0.38
C ARG A 166 -16.55 -0.02 0.73
N ALA A 167 -16.14 1.22 0.53
CA ALA A 167 -16.16 2.25 1.57
C ALA A 167 -17.36 3.20 1.50
N GLU A 168 -18.12 3.20 0.39
CA GLU A 168 -19.27 4.09 0.16
C GLU A 168 -18.93 5.57 0.49
N PRO A 169 -17.98 6.18 -0.24
CA PRO A 169 -17.44 7.48 0.13
C PRO A 169 -18.48 8.61 0.05
N ASP A 170 -18.34 9.62 0.91
CA ASP A 170 -19.25 10.77 0.94
C ASP A 170 -19.13 11.64 -0.32
N HIS A 171 -17.93 11.70 -0.90
CA HIS A 171 -17.63 12.50 -2.09
C HIS A 171 -16.79 11.71 -3.10
N ILE A 172 -17.21 11.75 -4.36
CA ILE A 172 -16.44 11.28 -5.51
C ILE A 172 -16.22 12.49 -6.41
N VAL A 173 -14.97 12.95 -6.53
CA VAL A 173 -14.62 14.21 -7.19
C VAL A 173 -13.28 14.13 -7.90
N THR A 174 -13.02 15.03 -8.85
CA THR A 174 -11.68 15.15 -9.46
C THR A 174 -10.63 15.54 -8.42
N ALA A 175 -9.34 15.29 -8.69
CA ALA A 175 -8.26 15.72 -7.80
C ALA A 175 -8.24 17.24 -7.58
N ALA A 176 -8.63 18.02 -8.59
CA ALA A 176 -8.73 19.47 -8.49
C ALA A 176 -9.91 19.90 -7.59
N ASP A 177 -11.07 19.25 -7.74
CA ASP A 177 -12.28 19.58 -6.98
C ASP A 177 -12.20 19.10 -5.52
N ALA A 178 -11.33 18.14 -5.20
CA ALA A 178 -11.09 17.70 -3.82
C ALA A 178 -10.68 18.87 -2.92
N ALA A 179 -9.85 19.80 -3.38
CA ALA A 179 -9.46 20.98 -2.61
C ALA A 179 -10.66 21.88 -2.24
N LYS A 180 -11.63 22.01 -3.15
CA LYS A 180 -12.87 22.74 -2.91
C LYS A 180 -13.71 22.06 -1.83
N VAL A 181 -13.91 20.75 -1.93
CA VAL A 181 -14.62 19.95 -0.91
C VAL A 181 -13.96 20.13 0.46
N LEU A 182 -12.64 19.99 0.55
CA LEU A 182 -11.89 20.15 1.80
C LEU A 182 -12.06 21.56 2.40
N THR A 183 -12.12 22.58 1.56
CA THR A 183 -12.33 23.97 2.00
C THR A 183 -13.74 24.16 2.56
N GLU A 184 -14.78 23.65 1.89
CA GLU A 184 -16.16 23.67 2.36
C GLU A 184 -16.32 22.93 3.69
N LEU A 185 -15.66 21.78 3.83
CA LEU A 185 -15.68 20.98 5.05
C LEU A 185 -15.04 21.69 6.24
N SER A 186 -14.11 22.63 6.04
CA SER A 186 -13.45 23.36 7.15
C SER A 186 -14.42 24.20 7.99
N GLY A 187 -15.50 24.70 7.38
CA GLY A 187 -16.49 25.57 8.03
C GLY A 187 -17.68 24.85 8.68
N ARG A 188 -17.81 23.54 8.48
CA ARG A 188 -18.98 22.76 8.93
C ARG A 188 -19.02 22.64 10.46
N GLN A 189 -20.12 22.98 11.13
CA GLN A 189 -20.27 22.66 12.55
C GLN A 189 -20.31 21.14 12.75
N LEU A 190 -19.49 20.65 13.68
CA LEU A 190 -19.42 19.24 14.03
C LEU A 190 -20.16 19.02 15.34
N THR A 191 -20.93 17.94 15.41
CA THR A 191 -21.53 17.47 16.65
C THR A 191 -20.55 16.49 17.28
N GLU A 192 -20.26 16.65 18.57
CA GLU A 192 -19.43 15.72 19.31
C GLU A 192 -20.20 14.40 19.47
N ILE A 193 -19.71 13.34 18.81
CA ILE A 193 -20.30 12.00 18.89
C ILE A 193 -19.42 11.20 19.85
N THR A 194 -20.00 10.72 20.95
CA THR A 194 -19.31 9.73 21.80
C THR A 194 -19.35 8.39 21.07
N MET A 195 -18.18 7.86 20.78
CA MET A 195 -18.03 6.60 20.08
C MET A 195 -17.65 5.49 21.04
N GLU A 196 -18.28 4.34 20.90
CA GLU A 196 -17.86 3.15 21.63
C GLU A 196 -16.44 2.73 21.20
N PRO A 197 -15.61 2.22 22.13
CA PRO A 197 -14.29 1.68 21.81
C PRO A 197 -14.38 0.59 20.73
N ASP A 198 -13.48 0.63 19.75
CA ASP A 198 -13.34 -0.44 18.76
C ASP A 198 -12.01 -1.12 19.00
N ARG A 199 -12.09 -2.29 19.65
CA ARG A 199 -10.92 -3.08 20.03
C ARG A 199 -10.10 -3.54 18.83
N MET A 200 -10.74 -3.79 17.70
CA MET A 200 -10.04 -4.21 16.48
C MET A 200 -9.24 -3.03 15.94
N LEU A 201 -9.87 -1.88 15.75
CA LEU A 201 -9.21 -0.66 15.29
C LEU A 201 -8.05 -0.24 16.21
N GLU A 202 -8.25 -0.28 17.53
CA GLU A 202 -7.23 0.03 18.53
C GLU A 202 -6.04 -0.94 18.46
N THR A 203 -6.30 -2.22 18.25
CA THR A 203 -5.25 -3.24 18.11
C THR A 203 -4.46 -3.03 16.83
N GLU A 204 -5.15 -2.75 15.73
CA GLU A 204 -4.55 -2.45 14.44
C GLU A 204 -3.65 -1.21 14.47
N ASN A 205 -4.13 -0.12 15.07
CA ASN A 205 -3.33 1.09 15.25
C ASN A 205 -2.07 0.81 16.09
N ARG A 206 -2.22 0.02 17.16
CA ARG A 206 -1.11 -0.33 18.06
C ARG A 206 -0.06 -1.23 17.41
N ILE A 207 -0.47 -2.15 16.54
CA ILE A 207 0.47 -2.92 15.72
C ILE A 207 1.25 -1.97 14.80
N ALA A 208 0.57 -1.05 14.12
CA ALA A 208 1.22 -0.05 13.27
C ALA A 208 2.18 0.89 14.03
N MET A 209 1.92 1.14 15.33
CA MET A 209 2.81 1.92 16.19
C MET A 209 4.15 1.22 16.52
N GLY A 210 4.28 -0.08 16.23
CA GLY A 210 5.53 -0.83 16.40
C GLY A 210 5.77 -1.41 17.80
N HIS A 211 6.87 -2.16 17.95
CA HIS A 211 7.18 -3.03 19.10
C HIS A 211 7.18 -2.36 20.49
N ALA A 212 7.20 -1.02 20.58
CA ALA A 212 7.08 -0.32 21.86
C ALA A 212 5.67 -0.41 22.47
N PHE A 213 4.64 -0.74 21.67
CA PHE A 213 3.24 -0.70 22.12
C PHE A 213 2.47 -2.02 21.91
N ALA A 214 3.00 -3.01 21.19
CA ALA A 214 2.34 -4.30 21.00
C ALA A 214 2.30 -5.11 22.31
N LYS A 215 1.11 -5.57 22.72
CA LYS A 215 0.98 -6.51 23.85
C LYS A 215 1.12 -7.93 23.31
N PRO A 216 1.71 -8.87 24.07
CA PRO A 216 1.79 -10.28 23.67
C PRO A 216 0.43 -10.88 23.26
N SER A 217 -0.64 -10.44 23.92
CA SER A 217 -2.03 -10.87 23.69
C SER A 217 -2.58 -10.52 22.30
N ASP A 218 -1.97 -9.56 21.58
CA ASP A 218 -2.48 -9.12 20.26
C ASP A 218 -2.32 -10.22 19.21
N SER A 219 -1.39 -11.14 19.46
CA SER A 219 -1.13 -12.28 18.59
C SER A 219 -2.07 -13.48 18.84
N GLU A 220 -2.77 -13.49 19.99
CA GLU A 220 -3.64 -14.60 20.40
C GLU A 220 -5.07 -14.48 19.83
N ASP A 221 -5.51 -13.27 19.45
CA ASP A 221 -6.86 -12.96 18.95
C ASP A 221 -6.95 -12.81 17.42
N LEU A 222 -5.94 -13.26 16.66
CA LEU A 222 -5.82 -13.03 15.21
C LEU A 222 -6.78 -13.85 14.32
N GLY A 223 -7.82 -14.45 14.88
CA GLY A 223 -8.75 -15.33 14.16
C GLY A 223 -8.15 -16.71 13.82
N PRO A 224 -8.91 -17.55 13.08
CA PRO A 224 -8.49 -18.92 12.79
C PRO A 224 -7.25 -18.96 11.86
N PRO A 225 -6.36 -19.96 12.03
CA PRO A 225 -5.21 -20.12 11.15
C PRO A 225 -5.64 -20.57 9.75
N THR A 226 -4.89 -20.14 8.73
CA THR A 226 -5.05 -20.56 7.34
C THR A 226 -3.86 -21.42 6.89
N ASN A 227 -3.92 -21.95 5.67
CA ASN A 227 -2.79 -22.61 5.01
C ASN A 227 -1.92 -21.65 4.20
N PHE A 228 -2.19 -20.33 4.26
CA PHE A 228 -1.40 -19.34 3.56
C PHE A 228 -0.18 -18.91 4.37
N VAL A 229 0.88 -18.55 3.65
CA VAL A 229 2.15 -18.11 4.21
C VAL A 229 2.33 -16.63 3.92
N CYS A 230 2.79 -15.89 4.91
CA CYS A 230 3.07 -14.47 4.80
C CYS A 230 4.27 -14.23 3.87
N PRO A 231 4.11 -13.49 2.75
CA PRO A 231 5.21 -13.23 1.82
C PRO A 231 6.40 -12.48 2.42
N ASP A 232 6.18 -11.70 3.48
CA ASP A 232 7.24 -10.85 4.05
C ASP A 232 8.06 -11.57 5.14
N CYS A 233 7.47 -12.52 5.87
CA CYS A 233 8.16 -13.20 6.99
C CYS A 233 8.15 -14.72 6.93
N HIS A 234 7.45 -15.32 5.96
CA HIS A 234 7.27 -16.76 5.80
C HIS A 234 6.57 -17.45 6.99
N GLY A 235 5.94 -16.69 7.89
CA GLY A 235 5.09 -17.23 8.94
C GLY A 235 3.68 -17.55 8.43
N GLY A 236 2.94 -18.40 9.14
CA GLY A 236 1.54 -18.68 8.81
C GLY A 236 0.66 -17.43 8.92
N LEU A 237 -0.33 -17.32 8.03
CA LEU A 237 -1.34 -16.26 8.05
C LEU A 237 -2.63 -16.73 8.74
N MET A 238 -3.17 -15.86 9.56
CA MET A 238 -4.45 -16.00 10.24
C MET A 238 -5.48 -15.15 9.50
N GLN A 239 -6.72 -15.61 9.47
CA GLN A 239 -7.81 -14.91 8.81
C GLN A 239 -8.48 -13.94 9.80
N ILE A 240 -8.51 -12.66 9.46
CA ILE A 240 -9.15 -11.62 10.28
C ILE A 240 -10.61 -11.45 9.85
N ASP A 241 -10.87 -11.38 8.55
CA ASP A 241 -12.21 -11.37 7.95
C ASP A 241 -12.20 -12.09 6.58
N GLU A 242 -13.28 -12.00 5.80
CA GLU A 242 -13.38 -12.65 4.48
C GLU A 242 -12.34 -12.17 3.46
N HIS A 243 -11.76 -10.99 3.66
CA HIS A 243 -10.90 -10.30 2.71
C HIS A 243 -9.54 -9.88 3.28
N SER A 244 -9.25 -10.17 4.56
CA SER A 244 -8.01 -9.75 5.21
C SER A 244 -7.32 -10.84 6.05
N PHE A 245 -5.99 -10.79 6.02
CA PHE A 245 -5.09 -11.77 6.63
C PHE A 245 -3.99 -11.08 7.42
N ARG A 246 -3.52 -11.74 8.48
CA ARG A 246 -2.44 -11.22 9.34
C ARG A 246 -1.50 -12.32 9.78
N CYS A 247 -0.20 -12.02 9.83
CA CYS A 247 0.78 -12.93 10.41
C CYS A 247 1.03 -12.60 11.90
N ARG A 248 1.64 -13.53 12.65
CA ARG A 248 1.91 -13.35 14.10
C ARG A 248 2.80 -12.17 14.47
N ILE A 249 3.64 -11.70 13.54
CA ILE A 249 4.49 -10.53 13.77
C ILE A 249 3.84 -9.22 13.30
N GLY A 250 2.63 -9.31 12.73
CA GLY A 250 1.79 -8.15 12.41
C GLY A 250 1.82 -7.67 10.96
N HIS A 251 2.42 -8.38 10.00
CA HIS A 251 2.20 -8.06 8.58
C HIS A 251 0.74 -8.30 8.21
N ALA A 252 0.13 -7.33 7.55
CA ALA A 252 -1.27 -7.41 7.11
C ALA A 252 -1.38 -7.50 5.59
N TRP A 253 -2.40 -8.19 5.12
CA TRP A 253 -2.65 -8.44 3.71
C TRP A 253 -4.13 -8.42 3.40
N SER A 254 -4.54 -7.65 2.39
CA SER A 254 -5.80 -7.90 1.69
C SER A 254 -5.69 -9.14 0.82
N ALA A 255 -6.81 -9.77 0.49
CA ALA A 255 -6.86 -10.93 -0.38
C ALA A 255 -6.19 -10.65 -1.75
N ASP A 256 -6.49 -9.49 -2.35
CA ASP A 256 -5.93 -9.10 -3.64
C ASP A 256 -4.42 -8.84 -3.56
N ALA A 257 -3.95 -8.15 -2.52
CA ALA A 257 -2.52 -7.93 -2.30
C ALA A 257 -1.77 -9.24 -2.04
N LEU A 258 -2.37 -10.17 -1.29
CA LEU A 258 -1.80 -11.49 -1.04
C LEU A 258 -1.69 -12.33 -2.32
N LEU A 259 -2.73 -12.31 -3.16
CA LEU A 259 -2.73 -13.03 -4.42
C LEU A 259 -1.68 -12.46 -5.38
N GLN A 260 -1.63 -11.14 -5.53
CA GLN A 260 -0.60 -10.49 -6.34
C GLN A 260 0.81 -10.78 -5.79
N ALA A 261 0.94 -10.86 -4.47
CA ALA A 261 2.18 -11.19 -3.82
C ALA A 261 2.69 -12.59 -4.16
N GLN A 262 1.80 -13.58 -4.21
CA GLN A 262 2.13 -14.93 -4.65
C GLN A 262 2.51 -14.98 -6.13
N SER A 263 1.78 -14.27 -7.00
CA SER A 263 2.11 -14.17 -8.43
C SER A 263 3.52 -13.61 -8.64
N ALA A 264 3.86 -12.52 -7.93
CA ALA A 264 5.19 -11.91 -8.00
C ALA A 264 6.30 -12.85 -7.49
N GLU A 265 6.02 -13.69 -6.48
CA GLU A 265 6.96 -14.68 -5.98
C GLU A 265 7.24 -15.78 -7.02
N ILE A 266 6.20 -16.27 -7.69
CA ILE A 266 6.32 -17.24 -8.78
C ILE A 266 7.15 -16.65 -9.92
N ASP A 267 6.86 -15.42 -10.35
CA ASP A 267 7.59 -14.74 -11.41
C ASP A 267 9.08 -14.57 -11.06
N SER A 268 9.37 -14.20 -9.81
CA SER A 268 10.74 -14.07 -9.31
C SER A 268 11.47 -15.41 -9.32
N ALA A 269 10.84 -16.48 -8.83
CA ALA A 269 11.41 -17.82 -8.81
C ALA A 269 11.70 -18.35 -10.22
N LEU A 270 10.77 -18.14 -11.16
CA LEU A 270 10.94 -18.52 -12.56
C LEU A 270 12.05 -17.69 -13.22
N GLY A 271 12.13 -16.39 -12.93
CA GLY A 271 13.23 -15.54 -13.39
C GLY A 271 14.60 -16.01 -12.86
N MET A 272 14.70 -16.41 -11.59
CA MET A 272 15.92 -17.00 -11.02
C MET A 272 16.29 -18.33 -11.68
N ALA A 273 15.31 -19.19 -11.92
CA ALA A 273 15.52 -20.48 -12.59
C ALA A 273 16.05 -20.29 -14.01
N ILE A 274 15.46 -19.37 -14.79
CA ILE A 274 15.91 -19.05 -16.15
C ILE A 274 17.35 -18.53 -16.12
N ARG A 275 17.68 -17.55 -15.26
CA ARG A 275 19.05 -17.04 -15.15
C ARG A 275 20.05 -18.15 -14.81
N SER A 276 19.73 -18.98 -13.83
CA SER A 276 20.58 -20.10 -13.41
C SER A 276 20.80 -21.14 -14.54
N LEU A 277 19.76 -21.41 -15.34
CA LEU A 277 19.85 -22.31 -16.49
C LEU A 277 20.70 -21.72 -17.61
N GLN A 278 20.59 -20.41 -17.86
CA GLN A 278 21.42 -19.71 -18.85
C GLN A 278 22.89 -19.71 -18.43
N GLU A 279 23.21 -19.39 -17.18
CA GLU A 279 24.57 -19.45 -16.65
C GLU A 279 25.15 -20.87 -16.74
N LYS A 280 24.36 -21.90 -16.41
CA LYS A 280 24.75 -23.31 -16.57
C LYS A 280 25.06 -23.67 -18.02
N ALA A 281 24.25 -23.18 -18.96
CA ALA A 281 24.45 -23.42 -20.38
C ALA A 281 25.76 -22.80 -20.90
N GLU A 282 26.01 -21.54 -20.55
CA GLU A 282 27.20 -20.79 -20.95
C GLU A 282 28.47 -21.39 -20.33
N LEU A 283 28.43 -21.77 -19.06
CA LEU A 283 29.54 -22.45 -18.40
C LEU A 283 29.86 -23.79 -19.08
N ALA A 284 28.85 -24.60 -19.36
CA ALA A 284 29.04 -25.90 -20.01
C ALA A 284 29.62 -25.73 -21.43
N GLU A 285 29.17 -24.74 -22.18
CA GLU A 285 29.73 -24.43 -23.50
C GLU A 285 31.20 -23.97 -23.42
N SER A 286 31.52 -23.08 -22.47
CA SER A 286 32.90 -22.63 -22.20
C SER A 286 33.83 -23.80 -21.84
N LEU A 287 33.35 -24.76 -21.03
CA LEU A 287 34.11 -25.95 -20.68
C LEU A 287 34.28 -26.90 -21.88
N ALA A 288 33.24 -27.09 -22.70
CA ALA A 288 33.31 -27.90 -23.92
C ALA A 288 34.38 -27.38 -24.92
N ALA A 289 34.55 -26.06 -25.00
CA ALA A 289 35.55 -25.42 -25.84
C ALA A 289 37.01 -25.62 -25.36
N LYS A 290 37.20 -25.91 -24.06
CA LYS A 290 38.53 -26.03 -23.43
C LYS A 290 39.05 -27.46 -23.31
N VAL A 291 38.22 -28.47 -23.56
CA VAL A 291 38.59 -29.88 -23.47
C VAL A 291 38.82 -30.50 -24.84
N SER A 292 39.72 -31.49 -24.90
CA SER A 292 39.95 -32.25 -26.12
C SER A 292 38.70 -33.03 -26.56
N PRO A 293 38.54 -33.29 -27.88
CA PRO A 293 37.42 -34.08 -28.38
C PRO A 293 37.31 -35.45 -27.71
N GLY A 294 36.12 -35.78 -27.22
CA GLY A 294 35.89 -37.04 -26.52
C GLY A 294 34.63 -37.05 -25.67
N VAL A 295 34.54 -38.03 -24.78
CA VAL A 295 33.37 -38.27 -23.91
C VAL A 295 33.05 -37.04 -23.04
N LEU A 296 34.08 -36.40 -22.48
CA LEU A 296 33.91 -35.25 -21.61
C LEU A 296 33.38 -34.02 -22.35
N GLN A 297 33.88 -33.75 -23.56
CA GLN A 297 33.37 -32.68 -24.41
C GLN A 297 31.89 -32.88 -24.76
N LYS A 298 31.51 -34.10 -25.18
CA LYS A 298 30.11 -34.44 -25.51
C LYS A 298 29.19 -34.28 -24.31
N ARG A 299 29.66 -34.62 -23.11
CA ARG A 299 28.91 -34.41 -21.86
C ARG A 299 28.61 -32.93 -21.65
N TYR A 300 29.61 -32.06 -21.77
CA TYR A 300 29.42 -30.62 -21.61
C TYR A 300 28.49 -30.03 -22.67
N GLN A 301 28.63 -30.43 -23.94
CA GLN A 301 27.72 -30.01 -25.01
C GLN A 301 26.27 -30.41 -24.72
N ARG A 302 26.05 -31.66 -24.29
CA ARG A 302 24.73 -32.15 -23.90
C ARG A 302 24.17 -31.35 -22.72
N THR A 303 24.96 -31.10 -21.69
CA THR A 303 24.54 -30.29 -20.54
C THR A 303 24.18 -28.86 -20.95
N SER A 304 24.93 -28.26 -21.87
CA SER A 304 24.62 -26.92 -22.40
C SER A 304 23.29 -26.93 -23.15
N ALA A 305 23.09 -27.89 -24.06
CA ALA A 305 21.86 -28.02 -24.84
C ALA A 305 20.62 -28.27 -23.95
N GLU A 306 20.72 -29.17 -22.97
CA GLU A 306 19.64 -29.43 -22.01
C GLU A 306 19.27 -28.18 -21.19
N ALA A 307 20.28 -27.44 -20.72
CA ALA A 307 20.05 -26.23 -19.94
C ALA A 307 19.43 -25.09 -20.77
N ARG A 308 19.89 -24.88 -22.02
CA ARG A 308 19.29 -23.92 -22.96
C ARG A 308 17.83 -24.26 -23.24
N HIS A 309 17.55 -25.53 -23.57
CA HIS A 309 16.20 -25.98 -23.84
C HIS A 309 15.25 -25.76 -22.65
N ALA A 310 15.69 -26.09 -21.44
CA ALA A 310 14.90 -25.86 -20.23
C ALA A 310 14.62 -24.36 -20.01
N ALA A 311 15.62 -23.49 -20.22
CA ALA A 311 15.43 -22.05 -20.13
C ALA A 311 14.40 -21.53 -21.15
N ASP A 312 14.48 -21.99 -22.40
CA ASP A 312 13.56 -21.59 -23.47
C ASP A 312 12.11 -22.04 -23.20
N VAL A 313 11.91 -23.24 -22.66
CA VAL A 313 10.58 -23.74 -22.27
C VAL A 313 9.96 -22.87 -21.18
N LEU A 314 10.71 -22.55 -20.12
CA LEU A 314 10.23 -21.68 -19.05
C LEU A 314 9.92 -20.27 -19.55
N ARG A 315 10.80 -19.74 -20.41
CA ARG A 315 10.71 -18.40 -21.00
C ARG A 315 9.47 -18.24 -21.87
N THR A 316 9.16 -19.25 -22.69
CA THR A 316 7.98 -19.24 -23.58
C THR A 316 6.68 -19.22 -22.77
N ARG A 317 6.66 -19.87 -21.61
CA ARG A 317 5.48 -19.92 -20.73
C ARG A 317 5.28 -18.65 -19.90
N LEU A 318 6.36 -17.98 -19.51
CA LEU A 318 6.28 -16.69 -18.78
C LEU A 318 5.77 -15.52 -19.64
N TRP A 319 5.99 -15.55 -20.95
CA TRP A 319 5.59 -14.45 -21.85
C TRP A 319 4.46 -14.80 -22.81
N SER A 320 3.78 -15.93 -22.58
CA SER A 320 2.46 -16.12 -23.16
C SER A 320 1.52 -15.12 -22.45
N PRO A 321 0.73 -14.31 -23.19
CA PRO A 321 -0.20 -13.38 -22.56
C PRO A 321 -1.15 -14.17 -21.62
N PRO A 322 -1.67 -13.53 -20.55
CA PRO A 322 -2.64 -14.20 -19.70
C PRO A 322 -3.82 -14.69 -20.54
N PHE A 323 -4.36 -15.85 -20.15
CA PHE A 323 -5.64 -16.37 -20.66
C PHE A 323 -6.62 -15.21 -20.79
N THR A 324 -7.13 -14.98 -21.99
CA THR A 324 -8.12 -13.91 -22.21
C THR A 324 -9.41 -14.32 -21.51
N GLU A 325 -10.27 -13.37 -21.12
CA GLU A 325 -11.54 -13.67 -20.40
C GLU A 325 -12.42 -14.75 -21.09
N GLY A 326 -12.22 -15.00 -22.39
CA GLY A 326 -12.86 -16.10 -23.12
C GLY A 326 -12.45 -17.51 -22.67
N ASP A 327 -11.25 -17.69 -22.15
CA ASP A 327 -10.74 -19.01 -21.75
C ASP A 327 -11.19 -19.40 -20.32
N ALA A 328 -11.52 -18.42 -19.47
CA ALA A 328 -12.06 -18.66 -18.13
C ALA A 328 -13.49 -19.24 -18.17
N ALA A 329 -14.26 -18.95 -19.23
CA ALA A 329 -15.60 -19.46 -19.42
C ALA A 329 -15.64 -20.96 -19.77
N GLU A 330 -14.56 -21.52 -20.33
CA GLU A 330 -14.44 -22.96 -20.61
C GLU A 330 -13.93 -23.77 -19.39
N ALA A 331 -13.24 -23.13 -18.44
CA ALA A 331 -12.74 -23.80 -17.23
C ALA A 331 -13.79 -23.95 -16.11
N VAL A 332 -14.94 -23.29 -16.24
CA VAL A 332 -16.07 -23.35 -15.31
C VAL A 332 -17.29 -23.96 -16.01
N GLN A 333 -17.14 -25.18 -16.52
CA GLN A 333 -18.29 -26.06 -16.74
C GLN A 333 -17.99 -27.43 -16.09
N PRO A 334 -18.96 -28.01 -15.36
CA PRO A 334 -18.74 -29.12 -14.43
C PRO A 334 -18.30 -30.43 -15.08
#